data_AF-A0A7R9DGB4-F1
#
_entry.id   AF-A0A7R9DGB4-F1
#
_cell.length_a   1.000
_cell.length_b   1.000
_cell.length_c   1.000
_cell.angle_alpha   90.00
_cell.angle_beta   90.00
_cell.angle_gamma   90.00
#
_symmetry.space_group_name_H-M   'P 1'
#
loop_
_entity.id
_entity.type
_entity.pdbx_description
1 polymer ?
#
loop_
_entity_poly.entity_id
_entity_poly.type
_entity_poly.pdbx_seq_one_letter_code
_entity_poly.pdbx_strand_id
1 'polypeptide(L)'
;MGEEDIPEEYLENVNIPDNENKSNRIKTITPCRKWQDMDLPLAPEPTWEQPKWLQNNYSPVEIFEIFFDNEVLELIKGNIKFKVTINEIKVFLGILLLSGYCSVPRYRM
;
A
#
# COMPACT_ATOMS: atom_id res chain seq x y z
N MET A 1 -34.44 3.30 32.75
CA MET A 1 -33.52 3.72 31.66
C MET A 1 -32.70 2.49 31.31
N GLY A 2 -33.02 1.68 30.32
CA GLY A 2 -34.21 1.48 29.49
C GLY A 2 -34.10 0.02 29.02
N GLU A 3 -35.17 -0.75 29.14
CA GLU A 3 -35.29 -2.04 28.44
C GLU A 3 -35.39 -1.70 26.96
N GLU A 4 -34.37 -2.08 26.19
CA GLU A 4 -34.47 -2.07 24.73
C GLU A 4 -35.07 -3.42 24.32
N ASP A 5 -36.39 -3.41 24.21
CA ASP A 5 -37.19 -4.47 23.62
C ASP A 5 -36.70 -4.74 22.19
N ILE A 6 -36.20 -5.95 21.97
CA ILE A 6 -35.86 -6.43 20.63
C ILE A 6 -37.18 -6.60 19.86
N PRO A 7 -37.34 -6.00 18.65
CA PRO A 7 -38.60 -6.09 17.91
C PRO A 7 -38.99 -7.56 17.62
N GLU A 8 -40.25 -7.92 17.89
CA GLU A 8 -40.80 -9.28 17.68
C GLU A 8 -40.64 -9.80 16.23
N GLU A 9 -40.45 -8.90 15.27
CA GLU A 9 -40.23 -9.21 13.85
C GLU A 9 -38.98 -10.09 13.60
N TYR A 10 -38.04 -10.14 14.55
CA TYR A 10 -36.84 -10.97 14.46
C TYR A 10 -37.01 -12.41 14.99
N LEU A 11 -38.14 -12.74 15.62
CA LEU A 11 -38.39 -14.07 16.18
C LEU A 11 -39.20 -15.00 15.25
N GLU A 12 -39.75 -14.50 14.15
CA GLU A 12 -40.73 -15.25 13.36
C GLU A 12 -40.18 -16.29 12.37
N ASN A 13 -38.86 -16.49 12.26
CA ASN A 13 -38.29 -17.40 11.26
C ASN A 13 -37.38 -18.50 11.82
N VAL A 14 -37.69 -19.04 13.00
CA VAL A 14 -37.02 -20.23 13.52
C VAL A 14 -37.89 -21.46 13.27
N ASN A 15 -37.95 -21.89 12.00
CA ASN A 15 -38.32 -23.27 11.70
C ASN A 15 -37.10 -24.15 11.95
N ILE A 16 -37.13 -24.93 13.04
CA ILE A 16 -36.17 -26.00 13.32
C ILE A 16 -36.70 -27.26 12.63
N PRO A 17 -36.09 -27.77 11.54
CA PRO A 17 -36.40 -29.10 11.08
C PRO A 17 -35.59 -30.11 11.88
N ASP A 18 -36.27 -31.16 12.34
CA ASP A 18 -35.67 -32.28 13.04
C ASP A 18 -34.52 -32.90 12.25
N ASN A 19 -33.48 -33.22 13.02
CA ASN A 19 -32.28 -33.92 12.63
C ASN A 19 -32.58 -35.25 11.90
N GLU A 20 -32.27 -35.30 10.61
CA GLU A 20 -31.83 -36.53 9.96
C GLU A 20 -30.48 -36.33 9.25
N ASN A 21 -29.47 -36.98 9.81
CA ASN A 21 -28.14 -37.15 9.26
C ASN A 21 -28.16 -37.57 7.78
N LYS A 22 -27.98 -36.61 6.87
CA LYS A 22 -27.47 -36.85 5.51
C LYS A 22 -26.25 -35.98 5.31
N SER A 23 -25.09 -36.63 5.17
CA SER A 23 -23.84 -35.97 4.80
C SER A 23 -24.02 -35.27 3.45
N ASN A 24 -24.38 -34.00 3.49
CA ASN A 24 -24.43 -33.15 2.32
C ASN A 24 -22.98 -32.79 2.00
N ARG A 25 -22.34 -33.54 1.08
CA ARG A 25 -21.13 -33.05 0.42
C ARG A 25 -21.47 -31.73 -0.24
N ILE A 26 -21.06 -30.63 0.39
CA ILE A 26 -21.09 -29.30 -0.22
C ILE A 26 -20.15 -29.39 -1.43
N LYS A 27 -20.72 -29.47 -2.63
CA LYS A 27 -19.94 -29.41 -3.87
C LYS A 27 -19.36 -28.01 -3.94
N THR A 28 -18.04 -27.89 -3.74
CA THR A 28 -17.33 -26.65 -4.02
C THR A 28 -17.47 -26.38 -5.52
N ILE A 29 -18.32 -25.42 -5.86
CA ILE A 29 -18.45 -24.93 -7.24
C ILE A 29 -17.08 -24.33 -7.57
N THR A 30 -16.31 -25.04 -8.38
CA THR A 30 -15.03 -24.51 -8.87
C THR A 30 -15.38 -23.46 -9.91
N PRO A 31 -15.01 -22.18 -9.74
CA PRO A 31 -15.36 -21.14 -10.70
C PRO A 31 -14.68 -21.47 -12.02
N CYS A 32 -15.50 -21.90 -12.99
CA CYS A 32 -15.04 -22.14 -14.35
C CYS A 32 -14.85 -20.77 -15.01
N ARG A 33 -13.61 -20.27 -14.98
CA ARG A 33 -13.23 -19.05 -15.71
C ARG A 33 -13.30 -19.37 -17.19
N LYS A 34 -14.17 -18.68 -17.90
CA LYS A 34 -14.23 -18.72 -19.37
C LYS A 34 -13.60 -17.44 -19.88
N TRP A 35 -12.71 -17.56 -20.87
CA TRP A 35 -12.24 -16.41 -21.61
C TRP A 35 -13.43 -15.72 -22.28
N GLN A 36 -13.47 -14.39 -22.19
CA GLN A 36 -14.45 -13.57 -22.87
C GLN A 36 -13.70 -12.64 -23.81
N ASP A 37 -14.07 -12.66 -25.09
CA ASP A 37 -13.56 -11.75 -26.10
C ASP A 37 -14.36 -10.45 -26.00
N MET A 38 -13.97 -9.60 -25.05
CA MET A 38 -14.53 -8.27 -24.86
C MET A 38 -13.41 -7.26 -24.65
N ASP A 39 -13.61 -6.05 -25.15
CA ASP A 39 -12.71 -4.94 -24.86
C ASP A 39 -12.76 -4.64 -23.37
N LEU A 40 -11.58 -4.43 -22.76
CA LEU A 40 -11.53 -3.94 -21.39
C LEU A 40 -12.20 -2.57 -21.37
N PRO A 41 -13.04 -2.28 -20.36
CA PRO A 41 -13.57 -0.94 -20.19
C PRO A 41 -12.39 0.04 -20.09
N LEU A 42 -12.53 1.22 -20.71
CA LEU A 42 -11.54 2.27 -20.55
C LEU A 42 -11.31 2.49 -19.06
N ALA A 43 -10.08 2.25 -18.61
CA ALA A 43 -9.69 2.66 -17.28
C ALA A 43 -9.91 4.17 -17.19
N PRO A 44 -10.53 4.67 -16.11
CA PRO A 44 -10.62 6.11 -15.90
C PRO A 44 -9.21 6.69 -15.93
N GLU A 45 -9.06 7.87 -16.53
CA GLU A 45 -7.77 8.56 -16.48
C GLU A 45 -7.39 8.76 -15.00
N PRO A 46 -6.16 8.40 -14.61
CA PRO A 46 -5.71 8.65 -13.27
C PRO A 46 -5.70 10.16 -13.03
N THR A 47 -6.56 10.63 -12.13
CA THR A 47 -6.50 11.99 -11.62
C THR A 47 -5.26 12.11 -10.74
N TRP A 48 -4.19 12.64 -11.32
CA TRP A 48 -2.98 13.00 -10.58
C TRP A 48 -3.22 14.28 -9.80
N GLU A 49 -3.91 14.17 -8.67
CA GLU A 49 -3.98 15.27 -7.71
C GLU A 49 -2.64 15.37 -6.97
N GLN A 50 -2.04 16.56 -6.99
CA GLN A 50 -0.82 16.81 -6.25
C GLN A 50 -1.08 16.63 -4.75
N PRO A 51 -0.30 15.80 -4.05
CA PRO A 51 -0.48 15.59 -2.61
C PRO A 51 -0.45 16.92 -1.86
N LYS A 52 -1.31 17.08 -0.86
CA LYS A 52 -1.41 18.32 -0.06
C LYS A 52 -0.05 18.78 0.50
N TRP A 53 0.78 17.83 0.90
CA TRP A 53 2.13 18.13 1.42
C TRP A 53 3.10 18.63 0.35
N LEU A 54 2.82 18.45 -0.94
CA LEU A 54 3.65 18.96 -2.04
C LEU A 54 3.09 20.27 -2.61
N GLN A 55 1.93 20.74 -2.14
CA GLN A 55 1.30 21.97 -2.63
C GLN A 55 1.99 23.25 -2.10
N ASN A 56 2.84 23.15 -1.08
CA ASN A 56 3.61 24.30 -0.60
C ASN A 56 4.88 24.51 -1.45
N ASN A 57 5.36 25.75 -1.48
CA ASN A 57 6.60 26.11 -2.18
C ASN A 57 7.83 25.68 -1.36
N TYR A 58 8.18 24.40 -1.42
CA TYR A 58 9.43 23.88 -0.85
C TYR A 58 10.60 24.08 -1.82
N SER A 59 11.75 24.42 -1.25
CA SER A 59 13.02 24.29 -1.96
C SER A 59 13.35 22.81 -2.23
N PRO A 60 14.16 22.51 -3.26
CA PRO A 60 14.58 21.14 -3.55
C PRO A 60 15.23 20.42 -2.35
N VAL A 61 15.92 21.15 -1.48
CA VAL A 61 16.55 20.61 -0.28
C VAL A 61 15.49 20.21 0.75
N GLU A 62 14.50 21.06 0.98
CA GLU A 62 13.40 20.75 1.90
C GLU A 62 12.59 19.54 1.43
N ILE A 63 12.35 19.42 0.11
CA ILE A 63 11.69 18.23 -0.46
C ILE A 63 12.52 16.98 -0.19
N PHE A 64 13.85 17.06 -0.36
CA PHE A 64 14.74 15.94 -0.06
C PHE A 64 14.69 15.54 1.42
N GLU A 65 14.68 16.52 2.33
CA GLU A 65 14.66 16.28 3.77
C GLU A 65 13.34 15.67 4.28
N ILE A 66 12.24 15.81 3.55
CA ILE A 66 10.98 15.08 3.84
C ILE A 66 11.19 13.56 3.77
N PHE A 67 12.09 13.09 2.90
CA PHE A 67 12.35 11.66 2.68
C PHE A 67 13.65 11.17 3.34
N PHE A 68 14.64 12.05 3.50
CA PHE A 68 15.93 11.76 4.10
C PHE A 68 16.14 12.61 5.36
N ASP A 69 15.32 12.32 6.36
CA ASP A 69 15.45 12.92 7.68
C ASP A 69 16.68 12.38 8.44
N ASN A 70 16.92 12.90 9.64
CA ASN A 70 18.09 12.48 10.43
C ASN A 70 18.03 11.00 10.82
N GLU A 71 16.86 10.41 11.03
CA GLU A 71 16.73 8.99 11.38
C GLU A 71 17.14 8.10 10.21
N VAL A 72 16.70 8.44 9.00
CA VAL A 72 17.11 7.75 7.77
C VAL A 72 18.61 7.91 7.53
N LEU A 73 19.15 9.11 7.73
CA LEU A 73 20.58 9.37 7.55
C LEU A 73 21.43 8.62 8.60
N GLU A 74 20.95 8.49 9.83
CA GLU A 74 21.57 7.66 10.86
C GLU A 74 21.50 6.17 10.53
N LEU A 75 20.39 5.71 9.94
CA LEU A 75 20.28 4.34 9.46
C LEU A 75 21.25 4.04 8.31
N ILE A 76 21.40 4.97 7.36
CA ILE A 76 22.39 4.87 6.27
C ILE A 76 23.81 4.85 6.82
N LYS A 77 24.07 5.66 7.86
CA LYS A 77 25.35 5.64 8.58
C LYS A 77 25.61 4.26 9.20
N GLY A 78 24.56 3.54 9.61
CA GLY A 78 24.64 2.16 10.08
C GLY A 78 25.75 1.93 11.10
N ASN A 79 26.35 0.73 11.05
CA ASN A 79 27.48 0.34 11.89
C ASN A 79 28.83 0.59 11.18
N ILE A 80 28.92 1.68 10.43
CA ILE A 80 30.15 2.06 9.74
C ILE A 80 31.26 2.27 10.79
N LYS A 81 32.37 1.53 10.65
CA LYS A 81 33.50 1.53 11.61
C LYS A 81 34.32 2.83 11.60
N PHE A 82 34.07 3.74 10.66
CA PHE A 82 34.74 5.03 10.57
C PHE A 82 33.79 6.17 10.98
N LYS A 83 34.35 7.21 11.60
CA LYS A 83 33.57 8.36 12.06
C LYS A 83 33.14 9.20 10.85
N VAL A 84 31.83 9.18 10.57
CA VAL A 84 31.18 10.05 9.59
C VAL A 84 30.11 10.87 10.29
N THR A 85 30.05 12.15 9.97
CA THR A 85 28.99 13.07 10.40
C THR A 85 27.81 13.00 9.43
N ILE A 86 26.60 13.30 9.92
CA ILE A 86 25.40 13.31 9.08
C ILE A 86 25.55 14.28 7.90
N ASN A 87 26.23 15.41 8.12
CA ASN A 87 26.50 16.39 7.06
C ASN A 87 27.36 15.82 5.93
N GLU A 88 28.38 15.01 6.24
CA GLU A 88 29.19 14.35 5.21
C GLU A 88 28.37 13.36 4.38
N ILE A 89 27.41 12.67 5.01
CA ILE A 89 26.47 11.80 4.30
C ILE A 89 25.55 12.62 3.38
N LYS A 90 25.01 13.76 3.86
CA LYS A 90 24.21 14.68 3.02
C LYS A 90 25.00 15.16 1.80
N VAL A 91 26.26 15.54 1.99
CA VAL A 91 27.15 15.97 0.89
C VAL A 91 27.41 14.82 -0.08
N PHE A 92 27.67 13.61 0.43
CA PHE A 92 27.86 12.42 -0.40
C PHE A 92 26.62 12.09 -1.25
N LEU A 93 25.43 12.12 -0.65
CA LEU A 93 24.16 11.93 -1.38
C LEU A 93 23.93 13.03 -2.42
N GLY A 94 24.29 14.28 -2.10
CA GLY A 94 24.27 15.39 -3.05
C GLY A 94 25.19 15.13 -4.25
N ILE A 95 26.41 14.66 -4.02
CA ILE A 95 27.35 14.27 -5.09
C ILE A 95 26.75 13.15 -5.95
N LEU A 96 26.14 12.12 -5.35
CA LEU A 96 25.49 11.04 -6.10
C LEU A 96 24.37 11.56 -7.02
N LEU A 97 23.52 12.45 -6.50
CA LEU A 97 22.45 13.07 -7.28
C LEU A 97 23.00 13.92 -8.44
N LEU A 98 24.03 14.73 -8.17
CA LEU A 98 24.70 15.60 -9.16
C LEU A 98 25.49 14.83 -10.21
N SER A 99 26.14 13.73 -9.81
CA SER A 99 26.94 12.89 -10.70
C SER A 99 26.10 12.20 -11.78
N GLY A 100 24.77 12.33 -11.69
CA GLY A 100 23.84 11.56 -12.47
C GLY A 100 23.85 10.14 -11.96
N TYR A 101 22.70 9.67 -11.49
CA TYR A 101 22.45 8.24 -11.42
C TYR A 101 22.86 7.67 -12.77
N CYS A 102 24.02 6.99 -12.84
CA CYS A 102 24.45 6.28 -14.03
C CYS A 102 23.24 5.46 -14.46
N SER A 103 22.86 5.53 -15.74
CA SER A 103 21.81 4.67 -16.25
C SER A 103 22.29 3.23 -16.05
N VAL A 104 21.98 2.64 -14.91
CA VAL A 104 22.15 1.20 -14.71
C VAL A 104 21.39 0.57 -15.86
N PRO A 105 22.02 -0.35 -16.61
CA PRO A 105 21.41 -0.91 -17.80
C PRO A 105 20.03 -1.43 -17.43
N ARG A 106 19.02 -0.94 -18.14
CA ARG A 106 17.60 -1.26 -17.93
C ARG A 106 17.32 -2.76 -18.09
N TYR A 107 18.28 -3.51 -18.64
CA TYR A 107 18.23 -4.96 -18.79
C TYR A 107 19.03 -5.63 -17.66
N ARG A 108 18.35 -6.49 -16.90
CA ARG A 108 19.02 -7.60 -16.22
C ARG A 108 19.55 -8.51 -17.33
N MET A 109 20.87 -8.77 -17.35
CA MET A 109 21.39 -9.94 -18.07
C MET A 109 20.82 -11.21 -17.44
#